data_AF-A0A2V5MCR5-F1
#
_entry.id   AF-A0A2V5MCR5-F1
#
_cell.length_a   1.000
_cell.length_b   1.000
_cell.length_c   1.000
_cell.angle_alpha   90.00
_cell.angle_beta   90.00
_cell.angle_gamma   90.00
#
_symmetry.space_group_name_H-M   'P 1'
#
loop_
_entity.id
_entity.type
_entity.pdbx_description
1 polymer ?
#
loop_
_entity_poly.entity_id
_entity_poly.type
_entity_poly.pdbx_seq_one_letter_code
_entity_poly.pdbx_strand_id
1 'polypeptide(L)'
;MASRDELIRMLHHVQYEIRHCMLIPEWRDDAHILKEAVFLSFFVHARALIHFFQRKQSRWPDDVFSSDFGFTPASLSLPSDVDTRFGKDMMHITWQRLRHTPESKPWPIHETYSAIKPTATAFVDHVVDTFLPELPEDEQGFWRDLQRVLHETGAQMIVAKE
;
A
#
# COMPACT_ATOMS: atom_id res chain seq x y z
N MET A 1 -1.48 5.78 23.45
CA MET A 1 -1.37 4.48 22.78
C MET A 1 -2.77 3.92 22.65
N ALA A 2 -3.13 3.47 21.45
CA ALA A 2 -4.43 2.85 21.21
C ALA A 2 -4.58 1.57 22.05
N SER A 3 -5.80 1.26 22.45
CA SER A 3 -6.17 0.00 23.08
C SER A 3 -6.11 -1.16 22.08
N ARG A 4 -6.06 -2.40 22.58
CA ARG A 4 -6.07 -3.61 21.73
C ARG A 4 -7.32 -3.66 20.84
N ASP A 5 -8.49 -3.32 21.39
CA ASP A 5 -9.75 -3.32 20.66
C ASP A 5 -9.76 -2.27 19.54
N GLU A 6 -9.18 -1.09 19.78
CA GLU A 6 -9.00 -0.07 18.74
C GLU A 6 -8.07 -0.56 17.63
N LEU A 7 -6.98 -1.24 17.97
CA LEU A 7 -6.07 -1.84 16.98
C LEU A 7 -6.77 -2.91 16.15
N ILE A 8 -7.52 -3.81 16.78
CA ILE A 8 -8.31 -4.85 16.08
C ILE A 8 -9.27 -4.21 15.08
N ARG A 9 -9.96 -3.13 15.47
CA ARG A 9 -10.84 -2.38 14.55
C ARG A 9 -10.08 -1.71 13.41
N MET A 10 -8.85 -1.25 13.65
CA MET A 10 -8.03 -0.64 12.61
C MET A 10 -7.51 -1.64 11.58
N LEU A 11 -7.44 -2.94 11.89
CA LEU A 11 -7.02 -3.96 10.92
C LEU A 11 -7.89 -3.96 9.66
N HIS A 12 -9.20 -3.71 9.74
CA HIS A 12 -10.05 -3.57 8.55
C HIS A 12 -9.51 -2.49 7.58
N HIS A 13 -9.12 -1.33 8.10
CA HIS A 13 -8.57 -0.24 7.29
C HIS A 13 -7.17 -0.57 6.77
N VAL A 14 -6.33 -1.25 7.55
CA VAL A 14 -5.01 -1.70 7.09
C VAL A 14 -5.16 -2.72 5.95
N GLN A 15 -6.08 -3.66 6.08
CA GLN A 15 -6.42 -4.62 5.02
C GLN A 15 -6.85 -3.91 3.74
N TYR A 16 -7.73 -2.90 3.87
CA TYR A 16 -8.20 -2.08 2.75
C TYR A 16 -7.03 -1.44 2.00
N GLU A 17 -6.09 -0.79 2.71
CA GLU A 17 -4.91 -0.16 2.11
C GLU A 17 -4.01 -1.18 1.40
N ILE A 18 -3.75 -2.34 2.04
CA ILE A 18 -2.95 -3.42 1.43
C ILE A 18 -3.63 -3.94 0.17
N ARG A 19 -4.94 -4.20 0.22
CA ARG A 19 -5.70 -4.73 -0.92
C ARG A 19 -5.66 -3.78 -2.11
N HIS A 20 -5.96 -2.50 -1.91
CA HIS A 20 -6.01 -1.52 -3.00
C HIS A 20 -4.62 -1.11 -3.51
N CYS A 21 -3.56 -1.33 -2.74
CA CYS A 21 -2.19 -1.17 -3.23
C CYS A 21 -1.69 -2.41 -3.99
N MET A 22 -2.03 -3.62 -3.51
CA MET A 22 -1.46 -4.87 -4.00
C MET A 22 -2.26 -5.52 -5.13
N LEU A 23 -3.57 -5.28 -5.21
CA LEU A 23 -4.44 -5.74 -6.29
C LEU A 23 -4.75 -4.56 -7.21
N ILE A 24 -4.09 -4.52 -8.37
CA ILE A 24 -4.25 -3.42 -9.33
C ILE A 24 -5.29 -3.84 -10.38
N PRO A 25 -6.39 -3.12 -10.57
CA PRO A 25 -7.37 -3.46 -11.60
C PRO A 25 -6.73 -3.52 -12.98
N GLU A 26 -7.16 -4.44 -13.84
CA GLU A 26 -6.75 -4.48 -15.24
C GLU A 26 -7.16 -3.17 -15.95
N TRP A 27 -6.23 -2.62 -16.73
CA TRP A 27 -6.52 -1.46 -17.56
C TRP A 27 -6.13 -1.75 -19.01
N ARG A 28 -6.82 -1.07 -19.91
CA ARG A 28 -6.52 -1.05 -21.34
C ARG A 28 -5.69 0.19 -21.67
N ASP A 29 -4.67 0.04 -22.52
CA ASP A 29 -3.69 1.11 -22.79
C ASP A 29 -4.29 2.34 -23.48
N ASP A 30 -5.40 2.17 -24.20
CA ASP A 30 -6.14 3.24 -24.87
C ASP A 30 -7.16 3.94 -23.95
N ALA A 31 -7.44 3.41 -22.75
CA ALA A 31 -8.29 4.09 -21.76
C ALA A 31 -7.46 4.97 -20.82
N HIS A 32 -6.96 6.08 -21.34
CA HIS A 32 -6.09 7.00 -20.61
C HIS A 32 -6.67 7.48 -19.26
N ILE A 33 -7.97 7.79 -19.21
CA ILE A 33 -8.64 8.23 -17.98
C ILE A 33 -8.66 7.12 -16.93
N LEU A 34 -8.96 5.89 -17.34
CA LEU A 34 -8.98 4.73 -16.45
C LEU A 34 -7.57 4.45 -15.91
N LYS A 35 -6.56 4.48 -16.78
CA LYS A 35 -5.16 4.29 -16.40
C LYS A 35 -4.71 5.31 -15.34
N GLU A 36 -5.04 6.59 -15.55
CA GLU A 36 -4.74 7.64 -14.55
C GLU A 36 -5.49 7.41 -13.23
N ALA A 37 -6.75 6.97 -13.26
CA ALA A 37 -7.52 6.67 -12.05
C ALA A 37 -6.92 5.49 -11.26
N VAL A 38 -6.57 4.40 -11.94
CA VAL A 38 -5.91 3.22 -11.34
C VAL A 38 -4.56 3.61 -10.74
N PHE A 39 -3.76 4.39 -11.47
CA PHE A 39 -2.44 4.80 -11.00
C PHE A 39 -2.55 5.74 -9.80
N LEU A 40 -3.48 6.69 -9.84
CA LEU A 40 -3.75 7.58 -8.71
C LEU A 40 -4.17 6.79 -7.47
N SER A 41 -5.08 5.82 -7.61
CA SER A 41 -5.49 4.95 -6.50
C SER A 41 -4.28 4.20 -5.93
N PHE A 42 -3.50 3.52 -6.77
CA PHE A 42 -2.28 2.83 -6.35
C PHE A 42 -1.35 3.74 -5.55
N PHE A 43 -1.07 4.96 -6.04
CA PHE A 43 -0.13 5.87 -5.38
C PHE A 43 -0.62 6.40 -4.05
N VAL A 44 -1.92 6.63 -3.89
CA VAL A 44 -2.51 7.04 -2.62
C VAL A 44 -2.31 5.94 -1.57
N HIS A 45 -2.65 4.70 -1.90
CA HIS A 45 -2.52 3.57 -0.98
C HIS A 45 -1.04 3.20 -0.72
N ALA A 46 -0.19 3.22 -1.75
CA ALA A 46 1.25 3.01 -1.60
C ALA A 46 1.86 4.03 -0.64
N ARG A 47 1.49 5.31 -0.75
CA ARG A 47 1.96 6.36 0.16
C ARG A 47 1.55 6.08 1.61
N ALA A 48 0.32 5.63 1.85
CA ALA A 48 -0.16 5.28 3.19
C ALA A 48 0.65 4.10 3.77
N LEU A 49 0.85 3.04 2.99
CA LEU A 49 1.62 1.87 3.41
C LEU A 49 3.11 2.16 3.66
N ILE A 50 3.73 3.01 2.84
CA ILE A 50 5.11 3.46 3.05
C ILE A 50 5.24 4.14 4.41
N HIS A 51 4.31 5.03 4.75
CA HIS A 51 4.29 5.70 6.05
C HIS A 51 4.07 4.70 7.20
N PHE A 52 3.10 3.80 7.04
CA PHE A 52 2.73 2.76 8.00
C PHE A 52 3.88 1.80 8.34
N PHE A 53 4.65 1.36 7.33
CA PHE A 53 5.75 0.40 7.50
C PHE A 53 7.07 1.03 7.91
N GLN A 54 7.41 2.23 7.41
CA GLN A 54 8.72 2.83 7.70
C GLN A 54 8.75 3.65 9.00
N ARG A 55 7.58 3.98 9.57
CA ARG A 55 7.46 4.89 10.72
C ARG A 55 8.23 6.20 10.49
N LYS A 56 8.04 6.81 9.30
CA LYS A 56 8.51 8.19 9.07
C LYS A 56 7.89 9.10 10.14
N GLN A 57 8.56 10.20 10.47
CA GLN A 57 8.12 11.12 11.54
C GLN A 57 6.60 11.34 11.48
N SER A 58 5.91 10.94 12.56
CA SER A 58 4.46 11.06 12.68
C SER A 58 4.07 12.49 12.40
N ARG A 59 3.21 12.69 11.40
CA ARG A 59 2.73 14.04 11.09
C ARG A 59 1.62 14.41 12.06
N TRP A 60 0.90 13.41 12.57
CA TRP A 60 -0.24 13.59 13.45
C TRP A 60 -0.18 12.63 14.65
N PRO A 61 -0.77 13.00 15.79
CA PRO A 61 -0.73 12.19 17.01
C PRO A 61 -1.62 10.92 16.95
N ASP A 62 -2.47 10.81 15.94
CA ASP A 62 -3.43 9.73 15.70
C ASP A 62 -3.02 8.79 14.54
N ASP A 63 -1.84 8.99 13.96
CA ASP A 63 -1.29 8.07 12.96
C ASP A 63 -1.03 6.69 13.61
N VAL A 64 -1.44 5.62 12.91
CA VAL A 64 -1.20 4.22 13.31
C VAL A 64 -0.07 3.63 12.47
N PHE A 65 0.79 2.82 13.08
CA PHE A 65 1.95 2.20 12.45
C PHE A 65 1.96 0.69 12.63
N SER A 66 2.72 -0.01 11.77
CA SER A 66 2.93 -1.46 11.87
C SER A 66 3.45 -1.91 13.25
N SER A 67 4.27 -1.07 13.91
CA SER A 67 4.78 -1.34 15.26
C SER A 67 3.69 -1.39 16.34
N ASP A 68 2.56 -0.71 16.15
CA ASP A 68 1.46 -0.75 17.11
C ASP A 68 0.80 -2.14 17.13
N PHE A 69 0.97 -2.92 16.06
CA PHE A 69 0.54 -4.32 15.95
C PHE A 69 1.61 -5.33 16.36
N GLY A 70 2.76 -4.88 16.88
CA GLY A 70 3.90 -5.74 17.18
C GLY A 70 4.71 -6.19 15.95
N PHE A 71 4.51 -5.54 14.80
CA PHE A 71 5.30 -5.80 13.59
C PHE A 71 6.46 -4.81 13.47
N THR A 72 7.67 -5.28 13.23
CA THR A 72 8.86 -4.41 13.21
C THR A 72 8.84 -3.48 11.99
N PRO A 73 9.03 -2.16 12.15
CA PRO A 73 9.13 -1.24 11.02
C PRO A 73 10.25 -1.66 10.06
N ALA A 74 9.98 -1.55 8.76
CA ALA A 74 10.91 -1.97 7.71
C ALA A 74 11.38 -0.78 6.87
N SER A 75 12.64 -0.79 6.42
CA SER A 75 13.11 0.17 5.43
C SER A 75 12.81 -0.36 4.02
N LEU A 76 11.95 0.34 3.29
CA LEU A 76 11.55 -0.03 1.93
C LEU A 76 12.57 0.53 0.93
N SER A 77 12.99 -0.30 -0.03
CA SER A 77 13.92 0.09 -1.09
C SER A 77 13.20 0.89 -2.20
N LEU A 78 12.80 2.10 -1.87
CA LEU A 78 12.03 2.98 -2.76
C LEU A 78 12.95 3.88 -3.61
N PRO A 79 12.48 4.36 -4.77
CA PRO A 79 13.16 5.42 -5.50
C PRO A 79 13.42 6.65 -4.63
N SER A 80 14.57 7.31 -4.83
CA SER A 80 15.02 8.41 -3.96
C SER A 80 14.11 9.63 -3.97
N ASP A 81 13.31 9.81 -5.03
CA ASP A 81 12.39 10.94 -5.19
C ASP A 81 10.92 10.59 -4.91
N VAL A 82 10.64 9.38 -4.39
CA VAL A 82 9.27 8.86 -4.17
C VAL A 82 8.39 9.81 -3.35
N ASP A 83 8.94 10.44 -2.31
CA ASP A 83 8.19 11.38 -1.46
C ASP A 83 7.76 12.63 -2.24
N THR A 84 8.59 13.10 -3.18
CA THR A 84 8.23 14.23 -4.03
C THR A 84 7.25 13.80 -5.12
N ARG A 85 7.43 12.59 -5.68
CA ARG A 85 6.51 12.03 -6.68
C ARG A 85 5.10 11.85 -6.12
N PHE A 86 4.96 11.23 -4.95
CA PHE A 86 3.65 10.91 -4.34
C PHE A 86 3.05 12.11 -3.59
N GLY A 87 3.88 13.11 -3.27
CA GLY A 87 3.43 14.35 -2.62
C GLY A 87 3.00 15.40 -3.63
N LYS A 88 3.95 15.89 -4.42
CA LYS A 88 3.77 17.07 -5.26
C LYS A 88 3.50 16.71 -6.71
N ASP A 89 4.26 15.79 -7.31
CA ASP A 89 4.10 15.52 -8.75
C ASP A 89 2.77 14.84 -9.08
N MET A 90 2.20 14.06 -8.16
CA MET A 90 0.88 13.43 -8.30
C MET A 90 -0.23 14.46 -8.55
N MET A 91 -0.07 15.69 -8.07
CA MET A 91 -1.04 16.77 -8.28
C MET A 91 -0.74 17.53 -9.57
N HIS A 92 -1.76 17.76 -10.40
CA HIS A 92 -1.56 18.39 -11.72
C HIS A 92 -1.25 19.90 -11.64
N ILE A 93 -1.54 20.56 -10.51
CA ILE A 93 -1.35 22.00 -10.34
C ILE A 93 -0.13 22.24 -9.44
N THR A 94 1.05 21.94 -9.97
CA THR A 94 2.35 22.25 -9.33
C THR A 94 3.46 22.44 -10.36
N TRP A 95 4.25 23.49 -10.18
CA TRP A 95 5.44 23.73 -11.00
C TRP A 95 6.49 22.62 -10.87
N GLN A 96 6.50 21.87 -9.76
CA GLN A 96 7.45 20.77 -9.56
C GLN A 96 7.29 19.66 -10.60
N ARG A 97 6.09 19.46 -11.14
CA ARG A 97 5.83 18.45 -12.18
C ARG A 97 6.62 18.70 -13.47
N LEU A 98 7.02 19.95 -13.74
CA LEU A 98 7.79 20.31 -14.94
C LEU A 98 9.23 19.74 -14.96
N ARG A 99 9.70 19.15 -13.86
CA ARG A 99 11.02 18.49 -13.80
C ARG A 99 11.08 17.16 -14.57
N HIS A 100 9.93 16.57 -14.91
CA HIS A 100 9.86 15.30 -15.63
C HIS A 100 9.80 15.53 -17.15
N THR A 101 10.67 14.87 -17.90
CA THR A 101 10.66 14.76 -19.37
C THR A 101 9.85 13.52 -19.78
N PRO A 102 9.48 13.31 -21.06
CA PRO A 102 8.81 12.08 -21.49
C PRO A 102 9.52 10.78 -21.04
N GLU A 103 10.85 10.81 -20.93
CA GLU A 103 11.69 9.68 -20.52
C GLU A 103 11.68 9.45 -19.00
N SER A 104 11.64 10.52 -18.19
CA SER A 104 11.52 10.40 -16.73
C SER A 104 10.07 10.37 -16.24
N LYS A 105 9.09 10.65 -17.11
CA LYS A 105 7.65 10.68 -16.80
C LYS A 105 7.04 9.35 -16.37
N PRO A 106 7.46 8.16 -16.81
CA PRO A 106 6.83 6.93 -16.37
C PRO A 106 6.79 6.84 -14.85
N TRP A 107 5.58 6.57 -14.34
CA TRP A 107 5.36 6.39 -12.91
C TRP A 107 6.04 5.10 -12.44
N PRO A 108 6.69 5.07 -11.26
CA PRO A 108 7.53 3.96 -10.86
C PRO A 108 6.69 2.87 -10.18
N ILE A 109 5.64 2.41 -10.85
CA ILE A 109 4.65 1.49 -10.27
C ILE A 109 5.32 0.17 -9.93
N HIS A 110 6.04 -0.42 -10.88
CA HIS A 110 6.69 -1.71 -10.69
C HIS A 110 7.71 -1.68 -9.56
N GLU A 111 8.55 -0.64 -9.51
CA GLU A 111 9.57 -0.45 -8.48
C GLU A 111 8.93 -0.24 -7.10
N THR A 112 7.91 0.61 -7.02
CA THR A 112 7.19 0.88 -5.77
C THR A 112 6.47 -0.37 -5.28
N TYR A 113 5.76 -1.06 -6.17
CA TYR A 113 5.05 -2.29 -5.87
C TYR A 113 6.01 -3.36 -5.34
N SER A 114 7.12 -3.58 -6.06
CA SER A 114 8.14 -4.57 -5.67
C SER A 114 8.79 -4.23 -4.32
N ALA A 115 8.92 -2.94 -3.99
CA ALA A 115 9.45 -2.52 -2.70
C ALA A 115 8.46 -2.76 -1.54
N ILE A 116 7.16 -2.59 -1.76
CA ILE A 116 6.13 -2.73 -0.72
C ILE A 116 5.70 -4.18 -0.52
N LYS A 117 5.54 -4.95 -1.60
CA LYS A 117 4.90 -6.29 -1.58
C LYS A 117 5.50 -7.24 -0.53
N PRO A 118 6.83 -7.40 -0.39
CA PRO A 118 7.39 -8.34 0.57
C PRO A 118 7.02 -7.99 2.02
N THR A 119 7.08 -6.70 2.37
CA THR A 119 6.71 -6.22 3.71
C THR A 119 5.21 -6.33 3.95
N ALA A 120 4.39 -6.02 2.96
CA ALA A 120 2.94 -6.19 3.06
C ALA A 120 2.53 -7.67 3.24
N THR A 121 3.19 -8.58 2.51
CA THR A 121 2.96 -10.02 2.64
C THR A 121 3.34 -10.51 4.04
N ALA A 122 4.52 -10.15 4.54
CA ALA A 122 4.95 -10.52 5.89
C ALA A 122 4.06 -9.92 6.98
N PHE A 123 3.53 -8.71 6.78
CA PHE A 123 2.58 -8.11 7.72
C PHE A 123 1.24 -8.84 7.71
N VAL A 124 0.74 -9.23 6.53
CA VAL A 124 -0.48 -10.05 6.41
C VAL A 124 -0.31 -11.39 7.13
N ASP A 125 0.83 -12.06 6.95
CA ASP A 125 1.15 -13.29 7.68
C ASP A 125 1.12 -13.06 9.21
N HIS A 126 1.76 -11.99 9.68
CA HIS A 126 1.73 -11.60 11.10
C HIS A 126 0.32 -11.38 11.63
N VAL A 127 -0.56 -10.73 10.86
CA VAL A 127 -1.96 -10.51 11.23
C VAL A 127 -2.73 -11.82 11.31
N VAL A 128 -2.56 -12.69 10.31
CA VAL A 128 -3.20 -14.01 10.28
C VAL A 128 -2.77 -14.88 11.46
N ASP A 129 -1.49 -14.85 11.82
CA ASP A 129 -0.96 -15.66 12.92
C ASP A 129 -1.35 -15.11 14.31
N THR A 130 -1.44 -13.79 14.44
CA THR A 130 -1.54 -13.14 15.76
C THR A 130 -2.94 -12.66 16.11
N PHE A 131 -3.71 -12.18 15.14
CA PHE A 131 -4.97 -11.45 15.39
C PHE A 131 -6.20 -12.15 14.82
N LEU A 132 -6.05 -13.10 13.90
CA LEU A 132 -7.17 -13.73 13.20
C LEU A 132 -8.27 -14.28 14.14
N PRO A 133 -7.97 -14.97 15.26
CA PRO A 133 -9.01 -15.48 16.15
C PRO A 133 -9.84 -14.38 16.84
N GLU A 134 -9.33 -13.15 16.90
CA GLU A 134 -9.97 -11.99 17.53
C GLU A 134 -10.74 -11.13 16.53
N LEU A 135 -10.58 -11.38 15.22
CA LEU A 135 -11.30 -10.66 14.18
C LEU A 135 -12.73 -11.19 14.01
N PRO A 136 -13.68 -10.33 13.59
CA PRO A 136 -14.99 -10.77 13.12
C PRO A 136 -14.88 -11.87 12.05
N GLU A 137 -15.82 -12.84 12.05
CA GLU A 137 -15.73 -14.02 11.16
C GLU A 137 -15.67 -13.66 9.67
N ASP A 138 -16.37 -12.60 9.25
CA ASP A 138 -16.33 -12.06 7.89
C ASP A 138 -14.94 -11.50 7.55
N GLU A 139 -14.32 -10.76 8.47
CA GLU A 139 -12.96 -10.24 8.32
C GLU A 139 -11.91 -11.34 8.22
N GLN A 140 -12.06 -12.45 8.97
CA GLN A 140 -11.12 -13.57 8.90
C GLN A 140 -11.02 -14.15 7.49
N GLY A 141 -12.15 -14.23 6.78
CA GLY A 141 -12.19 -14.69 5.39
C GLY A 141 -11.39 -13.78 4.46
N PHE A 142 -11.58 -12.46 4.58
CA PHE A 142 -10.87 -11.47 3.77
C PHE A 142 -9.36 -11.48 3.99
N TRP A 143 -8.90 -11.64 5.24
CA TRP A 143 -7.47 -11.73 5.55
C TRP A 143 -6.82 -13.01 5.00
N ARG A 144 -7.49 -14.16 5.11
CA ARG A 144 -6.98 -15.42 4.53
C ARG A 144 -6.93 -15.37 3.00
N ASP A 145 -7.94 -14.78 2.36
CA ASP A 145 -7.93 -14.60 0.90
C ASP A 145 -6.80 -13.68 0.45
N LEU A 146 -6.60 -12.55 1.15
CA LEU A 146 -5.50 -11.63 0.87
C LEU A 146 -4.14 -12.31 1.04
N GLN A 147 -3.94 -13.05 2.12
CA GLN A 147 -2.72 -13.84 2.34
C GLN A 147 -2.46 -14.79 1.18
N ARG A 148 -3.46 -15.60 0.82
CA ARG A 148 -3.36 -16.56 -0.29
C ARG A 148 -2.95 -15.88 -1.60
N VAL A 149 -3.63 -14.80 -1.96
CA VAL A 149 -3.41 -14.07 -3.22
C VAL A 149 -1.99 -13.46 -3.29
N LEU A 150 -1.49 -12.91 -2.18
CA LEU A 150 -0.13 -12.36 -2.13
C LEU A 150 0.95 -13.43 -2.31
N HIS A 151 0.77 -14.61 -1.71
CA HIS A 151 1.70 -15.74 -1.83
C HIS A 151 1.66 -16.43 -3.20
N GLU A 152 0.47 -16.69 -3.75
CA GLU A 152 0.30 -17.35 -5.06
C GLU A 152 1.01 -16.62 -6.20
N THR A 153 1.20 -15.31 -6.06
CA THR A 153 1.75 -14.43 -7.11
C THR A 153 3.21 -14.07 -6.89
N GLY A 154 3.85 -14.58 -5.84
CA GLY A 154 5.30 -14.41 -5.59
C GLY A 154 5.73 -12.94 -5.57
N ALA A 155 6.68 -12.55 -6.44
CA ALA A 155 7.11 -11.15 -6.58
C ALA A 155 6.34 -10.36 -7.66
N GLN A 156 5.43 -11.02 -8.38
CA GLN A 156 4.75 -10.39 -9.51
C GLN A 156 3.66 -9.42 -9.06
N MET A 157 3.45 -8.38 -9.86
CA MET A 157 2.33 -7.46 -9.70
C MET A 157 1.02 -8.16 -10.01
N ILE A 158 0.04 -8.01 -9.12
CA ILE A 158 -1.25 -8.69 -9.24
C ILE A 158 -2.19 -7.77 -9.99
N VAL A 159 -2.53 -8.17 -11.22
CA VAL A 159 -3.53 -7.49 -12.03
C VAL A 159 -4.86 -8.22 -11.89
N ALA A 160 -5.84 -7.57 -11.27
CA ALA A 160 -7.15 -8.16 -10.99
C ALA A 160 -8.14 -7.84 -12.12
N LYS A 161 -8.87 -8.87 -12.58
CA LYS A 161 -10.03 -8.69 -13.47
C LYS A 161 -11.23 -8.35 -12.60
N GLU A 162 -11.74 -7.13 -12.74
CA GLU A 162 -13.02 -6.71 -12.15
C GLU A 162 -14.17 -6.85 -13.14
#